data_AF-A0A956Y9L4-F1
#
_entry.id   AF-A0A956Y9L4-F1
#
_cell.length_a   1.000
_cell.length_b   1.000
_cell.length_c   1.000
_cell.angle_alpha   90.00
_cell.angle_beta   90.00
_cell.angle_gamma   90.00
#
_symmetry.space_group_name_H-M   'P 1'
#
loop_
_entity.id
_entity.type
_entity.pdbx_description
1 polymer ?
#
loop_
_entity_poly.entity_id
_entity_poly.type
_entity_poly.pdbx_seq_one_letter_code
_entity_poly.pdbx_strand_id
1 'polypeptide(L)'
;MPPANPAEKLKQAPLEDLAGLLMKQFQRLLAERGLPLTTAQIGDIGERIAHSQPLPPELTDLSTHLCELVAESVHELQTRFGMSFDKALHTQMDAIGGWETTGEFIDLANHKSNAELRISAGSTLLVMLGDAVYVPYLLSVIDADQGVMDVDAALAQRALCHLTGTHPEDADWLASVQTRLN
;
A
#
# COMPACT_ATOMS: atom_id res chain seq x y z
N MET A 1 -15.55 26.93 1.72
CA MET A 1 -14.81 25.98 0.87
C MET A 1 -14.76 24.65 1.60
N PRO A 2 -15.13 23.53 0.96
CA PRO A 2 -14.80 22.22 1.53
C PRO A 2 -13.28 22.10 1.67
N PRO A 3 -12.78 21.37 2.70
CA PRO A 3 -11.35 21.11 2.83
C PRO A 3 -10.85 20.38 1.57
N ALA A 4 -9.65 20.72 1.09
CA ALA A 4 -9.04 20.02 -0.02
C ALA A 4 -8.90 18.52 0.28
N ASN A 5 -9.30 17.66 -0.66
CA ASN A 5 -9.11 16.21 -0.54
C ASN A 5 -7.61 15.94 -0.29
N PRO A 6 -7.23 15.27 0.82
CA PRO A 6 -5.83 14.93 1.11
C PRO A 6 -5.11 14.25 -0.05
N ALA A 7 -5.82 13.45 -0.86
CA ALA A 7 -5.27 12.76 -2.02
C ALA A 7 -4.74 13.72 -3.11
N GLU A 8 -5.34 14.91 -3.27
CA GLU A 8 -4.87 15.91 -4.23
C GLU A 8 -3.45 16.40 -3.92
N LYS A 9 -3.09 16.46 -2.63
CA LYS A 9 -1.72 16.81 -2.23
C LYS A 9 -0.73 15.68 -2.52
N LEU A 10 -1.18 14.42 -2.48
CA LEU A 10 -0.33 13.26 -2.74
C LEU A 10 -0.01 13.09 -4.22
N LYS A 11 -0.92 13.48 -5.12
CA LYS A 11 -0.69 13.44 -6.57
C LYS A 11 0.56 14.19 -7.00
N GLN A 12 0.83 15.34 -6.35
CA GLN A 12 1.95 16.23 -6.66
C GLN A 12 3.13 16.07 -5.71
N ALA A 13 2.99 15.28 -4.64
CA ALA A 13 4.06 15.09 -3.67
C ALA A 13 5.26 14.36 -4.32
N PRO A 14 6.49 14.76 -3.98
CA PRO A 14 7.68 14.02 -4.37
C PRO A 14 7.60 12.55 -3.94
N LEU A 15 8.11 11.63 -4.76
CA LEU A 15 7.97 10.19 -4.50
C LEU A 15 8.71 9.78 -3.22
N GLU A 16 9.84 10.43 -2.94
CA GLU A 16 10.63 10.27 -1.73
C GLU A 16 9.83 10.59 -0.46
N ASP A 17 8.96 11.60 -0.49
CA ASP A 17 8.10 11.96 0.62
C ASP A 17 6.99 10.92 0.83
N LEU A 18 6.43 10.40 -0.27
CA LEU A 18 5.41 9.34 -0.24
C LEU A 18 6.00 8.03 0.33
N ALA A 19 7.16 7.62 -0.17
CA ALA A 19 7.87 6.45 0.32
C ALA A 19 8.25 6.63 1.80
N GLY A 20 8.75 7.80 2.19
CA GLY A 20 9.08 8.10 3.58
C GLY A 20 7.87 8.08 4.52
N LEU A 21 6.71 8.57 4.06
CA LEU A 21 5.45 8.51 4.78
C LEU A 21 5.01 7.06 5.01
N LEU A 22 4.98 6.26 3.95
CA LEU A 22 4.62 4.84 4.03
C LEU A 22 5.59 4.08 4.94
N MET A 23 6.88 4.31 4.82
CA MET A 23 7.89 3.60 5.63
C MET A 23 7.76 3.89 7.12
N LYS A 24 7.34 5.11 7.50
CA LYS A 24 7.02 5.45 8.90
C LYS A 24 5.85 4.61 9.45
N GLN A 25 4.88 4.22 8.62
CA GLN A 25 3.78 3.35 9.06
C GLN A 25 4.28 1.95 9.43
N PHE A 26 5.32 1.47 8.75
CA PHE A 26 5.91 0.15 8.99
C PHE A 26 7.06 0.16 10.01
N GLN A 27 7.59 1.33 10.38
CA GLN A 27 8.78 1.45 11.23
C GLN A 27 8.72 0.60 12.50
N ARG A 28 7.59 0.62 13.21
CA ARG A 28 7.42 -0.17 14.44
C ARG A 28 7.43 -1.67 14.15
N LEU A 29 6.70 -2.11 13.13
CA LEU A 29 6.61 -3.53 12.75
C LEU A 29 7.94 -4.08 12.25
N LEU A 30 8.71 -3.26 11.52
CA LEU A 30 10.07 -3.61 11.08
C LEU A 30 11.04 -3.68 12.25
N ALA A 31 10.95 -2.76 13.22
CA ALA A 31 11.76 -2.80 14.43
C ALA A 31 11.48 -4.06 15.28
N GLU A 32 10.21 -4.46 15.40
CA GLU A 32 9.80 -5.71 16.06
C GLU A 32 10.39 -6.96 15.37
N ARG A 33 10.71 -6.88 14.08
CA ARG A 33 11.40 -7.92 13.29
C ARG A 33 12.92 -7.83 13.29
N GLY A 34 13.50 -6.92 14.07
CA GLY A 34 14.95 -6.73 14.14
C GLY A 34 15.54 -5.79 13.09
N LEU A 35 14.70 -5.07 12.34
CA LEU A 35 15.10 -4.05 11.36
C LEU A 35 14.66 -2.64 11.81
N PRO A 36 15.26 -2.06 12.87
CA PRO A 36 14.94 -0.70 13.29
C PRO A 36 15.48 0.31 12.26
N LEU A 37 14.57 1.06 11.64
CA LEU A 37 14.93 2.13 10.71
C LEU A 37 15.02 3.48 11.41
N THR A 38 16.13 4.18 11.22
CA THR A 38 16.29 5.59 11.61
C THR A 38 15.60 6.52 10.63
N THR A 39 15.32 7.76 11.04
CA THR A 39 14.77 8.80 10.14
C THR A 39 15.67 9.05 8.93
N ALA A 40 17.01 8.98 9.12
CA ALA A 40 17.97 9.15 8.03
C ALA A 40 17.88 8.01 7.01
N GLN A 41 17.77 6.76 7.49
CA GLN A 41 17.57 5.61 6.60
C GLN A 41 16.24 5.68 5.84
N ILE A 42 15.16 6.12 6.51
CA ILE A 42 13.87 6.33 5.84
C ILE A 42 14.00 7.37 4.70
N GLY A 43 14.72 8.46 4.94
CA GLY A 43 15.01 9.47 3.92
C GLY A 43 15.82 8.90 2.75
N ASP A 44 16.92 8.19 3.02
CA ASP A 44 17.78 7.57 1.99
C ASP A 44 17.01 6.51 1.17
N ILE A 45 16.14 5.71 1.79
CA ILE A 45 15.25 4.77 1.08
C ILE A 45 14.33 5.54 0.13
N GLY A 46 13.72 6.63 0.59
CA GLY A 46 12.83 7.45 -0.22
C GLY A 46 13.53 8.06 -1.44
N GLU A 47 14.71 8.65 -1.25
CA GLU A 47 15.53 9.21 -2.34
C GLU A 47 15.93 8.13 -3.36
N ARG A 48 16.33 6.94 -2.88
CA ARG A 48 16.68 5.82 -3.76
C ARG A 48 15.51 5.33 -4.58
N ILE A 49 14.33 5.20 -3.97
CA ILE A 49 13.09 4.88 -4.68
C ILE A 49 12.82 5.94 -5.76
N ALA A 50 12.85 7.23 -5.40
CA ALA A 50 12.61 8.32 -6.34
C ALA A 50 13.57 8.33 -7.54
N HIS A 51 14.76 7.77 -7.38
CA HIS A 51 15.79 7.70 -8.43
C HIS A 51 16.00 6.29 -8.99
N SER A 52 15.12 5.34 -8.66
CA SER A 52 15.21 3.92 -9.05
C SER A 52 16.60 3.32 -8.79
N GLN A 53 17.21 3.71 -7.67
CA GLN A 53 18.50 3.21 -7.22
C GLN A 53 18.33 1.99 -6.30
N PRO A 54 19.28 1.05 -6.32
CA PRO A 54 19.25 -0.09 -5.41
C PRO A 54 19.35 0.38 -3.95
N LEU A 55 18.67 -0.35 -3.07
CA LEU A 55 18.81 -0.18 -1.63
C LEU A 55 20.24 -0.50 -1.17
N PRO A 56 20.68 0.09 -0.05
CA PRO A 56 21.94 -0.26 0.58
C PRO A 56 22.00 -1.75 0.96
N PRO A 57 23.19 -2.41 0.91
CA PRO A 57 23.34 -3.81 1.29
C PRO A 57 22.81 -4.16 2.70
N GLU A 58 22.90 -3.22 3.64
CA GLU A 58 22.40 -3.36 5.00
C GLU A 58 20.86 -3.38 5.12
N LEU A 59 20.15 -3.01 4.06
CA LEU A 59 18.69 -3.03 3.98
C LEU A 59 18.17 -4.10 3.02
N THR A 60 18.99 -5.11 2.71
CA THR A 60 18.61 -6.22 1.82
C THR A 60 17.40 -7.01 2.35
N ASP A 61 17.24 -7.10 3.67
CA ASP A 61 16.11 -7.79 4.29
C ASP A 61 14.81 -6.95 4.33
N LEU A 62 14.85 -5.67 3.96
CA LEU A 62 13.68 -4.78 4.02
C LEU A 62 12.53 -5.33 3.17
N SER A 63 12.79 -5.67 1.90
CA SER A 63 11.77 -6.20 1.01
C SER A 63 11.22 -7.53 1.54
N THR A 64 12.07 -8.40 2.09
CA THR A 64 11.64 -9.66 2.71
C THR A 64 10.67 -9.41 3.85
N HIS A 65 10.99 -8.52 4.78
CA HIS A 65 10.10 -8.22 5.91
C HIS A 65 8.79 -7.53 5.48
N LEU A 66 8.82 -6.67 4.48
CA LEU A 66 7.60 -6.08 3.90
C LEU A 66 6.73 -7.17 3.24
N CYS A 67 7.34 -8.08 2.47
CA CYS A 67 6.64 -9.22 1.88
C CYS A 67 5.96 -10.09 2.94
N GLU A 68 6.67 -10.41 4.03
CA GLU A 68 6.12 -11.18 5.14
C GLU A 68 4.94 -10.47 5.81
N LEU A 69 5.06 -9.15 6.05
CA LEU A 69 3.98 -8.35 6.64
C LEU A 69 2.73 -8.31 5.76
N VAL A 70 2.90 -8.20 4.44
CA VAL A 70 1.78 -8.27 3.48
C VAL A 70 1.18 -9.68 3.50
N ALA A 71 2.01 -10.72 3.45
CA ALA A 71 1.55 -12.11 3.46
C ALA A 71 0.77 -12.46 4.74
N GLU A 72 1.21 -11.98 5.89
CA GLU A 72 0.50 -12.15 7.17
C GLU A 72 -0.88 -11.50 7.15
N SER A 73 -0.99 -10.29 6.61
CA SER A 73 -2.29 -9.62 6.47
C SER A 73 -3.22 -10.33 5.48
N VAL A 74 -2.68 -10.83 4.37
CA VAL A 74 -3.46 -11.66 3.43
C VAL A 74 -3.94 -12.93 4.13
N HIS A 75 -3.08 -13.57 4.91
CA HIS A 75 -3.44 -14.73 5.70
C HIS A 75 -4.49 -14.42 6.77
N GLU A 76 -4.42 -13.27 7.42
CA GLU A 76 -5.43 -12.80 8.37
C GLU A 76 -6.80 -12.62 7.70
N LEU A 77 -6.85 -12.00 6.52
CA LEU A 77 -8.09 -11.87 5.75
C LEU A 77 -8.68 -13.24 5.39
N GLN A 78 -7.84 -14.16 4.94
CA GLN A 78 -8.27 -15.49 4.56
C GLN A 78 -8.75 -16.33 5.76
N THR A 79 -8.03 -16.29 6.87
CA THR A 79 -8.32 -17.15 8.03
C THR A 79 -9.48 -16.64 8.86
N ARG A 80 -9.56 -15.33 9.08
CA ARG A 80 -10.58 -14.72 9.92
C ARG A 80 -11.87 -14.42 9.17
N PHE A 81 -11.78 -14.04 7.90
CA PHE A 81 -12.93 -13.59 7.12
C PHE A 81 -13.28 -14.51 5.94
N GLY A 82 -12.38 -15.44 5.56
CA GLY A 82 -12.60 -16.30 4.40
C GLY A 82 -12.57 -15.53 3.07
N MET A 83 -11.78 -14.44 3.00
CA MET A 83 -11.77 -13.53 1.86
C MET A 83 -10.35 -13.35 1.31
N SER A 84 -10.27 -13.22 -0.02
CA SER A 84 -9.13 -12.59 -0.68
C SER A 84 -9.11 -11.08 -0.38
N PHE A 85 -7.97 -10.43 -0.62
CA PHE A 85 -7.83 -8.98 -0.46
C PHE A 85 -8.82 -8.20 -1.34
N ASP A 86 -8.90 -8.52 -2.63
CA ASP A 86 -9.85 -7.92 -3.58
C ASP A 86 -11.31 -8.00 -3.08
N LYS A 87 -11.72 -9.18 -2.61
CA LYS A 87 -13.07 -9.37 -2.06
C LYS A 87 -13.27 -8.55 -0.79
N ALA A 88 -12.25 -8.46 0.07
CA ALA A 88 -12.32 -7.71 1.31
C ALA A 88 -12.55 -6.21 1.06
N LEU A 89 -11.82 -5.61 0.09
CA LEU A 89 -11.99 -4.21 -0.31
C LEU A 89 -13.43 -3.90 -0.75
N HIS A 90 -14.05 -4.83 -1.48
CA HIS A 90 -15.44 -4.70 -1.95
C HIS A 90 -16.51 -5.10 -0.93
N THR A 91 -16.11 -5.67 0.22
CA THR A 91 -17.04 -6.13 1.25
C THR A 91 -17.15 -5.10 2.37
N GLN A 92 -18.33 -4.49 2.48
CA GLN A 92 -18.67 -3.61 3.59
C GLN A 92 -18.78 -4.39 4.91
N MET A 93 -18.47 -3.74 6.04
CA MET A 93 -18.45 -4.40 7.35
C MET A 93 -19.81 -4.95 7.79
N ASP A 94 -20.91 -4.35 7.35
CA ASP A 94 -22.27 -4.80 7.63
C ASP A 94 -22.63 -6.13 6.94
N ALA A 95 -21.92 -6.48 5.87
CA ALA A 95 -22.05 -7.76 5.17
C ALA A 95 -21.25 -8.90 5.81
N ILE A 96 -20.43 -8.60 6.83
CA ILE A 96 -19.63 -9.60 7.56
C ILE A 96 -20.43 -10.07 8.77
N GLY A 97 -20.73 -11.37 8.84
CA GLY A 97 -21.39 -11.99 10.00
C GLY A 97 -20.40 -12.41 11.10
N GLY A 98 -20.92 -13.01 12.17
CA GLY A 98 -20.10 -13.61 13.24
C GLY A 98 -19.85 -12.71 14.45
N TRP A 99 -20.59 -11.61 14.59
CA TRP A 99 -20.62 -10.76 15.77
C TRP A 99 -22.05 -10.70 16.33
N GLU A 100 -22.15 -10.70 17.65
CA GLU A 100 -23.41 -10.56 18.39
C GLU A 100 -23.46 -9.23 19.15
N THR A 101 -22.29 -8.68 19.45
CA THR A 101 -22.14 -7.42 20.18
C THR A 101 -21.48 -6.33 19.33
N THR A 102 -21.72 -5.08 19.68
CA THR A 102 -21.02 -3.93 19.06
C THR A 102 -19.51 -3.99 19.29
N GLY A 103 -19.06 -4.55 20.43
CA GLY A 103 -17.63 -4.73 20.70
C GLY A 103 -16.97 -5.66 19.70
N GLU A 104 -17.56 -6.84 19.47
CA GLU A 104 -17.08 -7.80 18.48
C GLU A 104 -17.11 -7.24 17.05
N PHE A 105 -18.15 -6.47 16.71
CA PHE A 105 -18.22 -5.77 15.43
C PHE A 105 -17.03 -4.82 15.24
N ILE A 106 -16.73 -3.99 16.25
CA ILE A 106 -15.61 -3.05 16.21
C ILE A 106 -14.27 -3.78 16.12
N ASP A 107 -14.10 -4.86 16.87
CA ASP A 107 -12.88 -5.67 16.84
C ASP A 107 -12.66 -6.30 15.46
N LEU A 108 -13.69 -6.89 14.86
CA LEU A 108 -13.63 -7.42 13.50
C LEU A 108 -13.34 -6.32 12.47
N ALA A 109 -13.98 -5.15 12.60
CA ALA A 109 -13.73 -4.02 11.72
C ALA A 109 -12.27 -3.56 11.79
N ASN A 110 -11.70 -3.49 13.00
CA ASN A 110 -10.30 -3.13 13.20
C ASN A 110 -9.36 -4.17 12.57
N HIS A 111 -9.64 -5.46 12.73
CA HIS A 111 -8.84 -6.53 12.11
C HIS A 111 -8.85 -6.43 10.58
N LYS A 112 -10.03 -6.29 9.97
CA LYS A 112 -10.16 -6.14 8.51
C LYS A 112 -9.44 -4.88 8.03
N SER A 113 -9.76 -3.73 8.61
CA SER A 113 -9.22 -2.44 8.19
C SER A 113 -7.69 -2.39 8.34
N ASN A 114 -7.13 -2.91 9.44
CA ASN A 114 -5.69 -2.97 9.62
C ASN A 114 -5.00 -3.92 8.62
N ALA A 115 -5.64 -5.06 8.30
CA ALA A 115 -5.10 -5.98 7.31
C ALA A 115 -5.12 -5.36 5.91
N GLU A 116 -6.22 -4.70 5.53
CA GLU A 116 -6.35 -4.02 4.25
C GLU A 116 -5.32 -2.90 4.10
N LEU A 117 -5.20 -2.03 5.10
CA LEU A 117 -4.23 -0.95 5.11
C LEU A 117 -2.79 -1.47 5.01
N ARG A 118 -2.46 -2.56 5.72
CA ARG A 118 -1.12 -3.14 5.65
C ARG A 118 -0.82 -3.74 4.27
N ILE A 119 -1.80 -4.37 3.63
CA ILE A 119 -1.65 -4.90 2.28
C ILE A 119 -1.50 -3.76 1.28
N SER A 120 -2.37 -2.75 1.31
CA SER A 120 -2.32 -1.62 0.37
C SER A 120 -0.99 -0.85 0.50
N ALA A 121 -0.63 -0.43 1.71
CA ALA A 121 0.59 0.33 1.98
C ALA A 121 1.87 -0.49 1.72
N GLY A 122 1.89 -1.76 2.15
CA GLY A 122 3.05 -2.64 1.99
C GLY A 122 3.29 -2.99 0.52
N SER A 123 2.23 -3.31 -0.22
CA SER A 123 2.29 -3.55 -1.67
C SER A 123 2.73 -2.30 -2.43
N THR A 124 2.30 -1.12 -1.99
CA THR A 124 2.72 0.15 -2.60
C THR A 124 4.22 0.34 -2.48
N LEU A 125 4.78 0.11 -1.29
CA LEU A 125 6.22 0.19 -1.06
C LEU A 125 7.00 -0.85 -1.87
N LEU A 126 6.51 -2.09 -1.90
CA LEU A 126 7.16 -3.17 -2.65
C LEU A 126 7.18 -2.88 -4.16
N VAL A 127 6.09 -2.36 -4.71
CA VAL A 127 6.03 -1.91 -6.12
C VAL A 127 6.95 -0.72 -6.36
N MET A 128 7.00 0.26 -5.44
CA MET A 128 7.95 1.38 -5.52
C MET A 128 9.42 0.91 -5.49
N LEU A 129 9.71 -0.20 -4.81
CA LEU A 129 11.02 -0.85 -4.80
C LEU A 129 11.29 -1.72 -6.03
N GLY A 130 10.35 -1.81 -6.97
CA GLY A 130 10.48 -2.57 -8.22
C GLY A 130 9.90 -3.99 -8.18
N ASP A 131 9.25 -4.41 -7.10
CA ASP A 131 8.65 -5.74 -7.02
C ASP A 131 7.25 -5.78 -7.67
N ALA A 132 7.23 -6.20 -8.94
CA ALA A 132 6.01 -6.29 -9.73
C ALA A 132 5.04 -7.38 -9.26
N VAL A 133 5.43 -8.29 -8.37
CA VAL A 133 4.54 -9.37 -7.87
C VAL A 133 3.32 -8.79 -7.15
N TYR A 134 3.43 -7.60 -6.57
CA TYR A 134 2.39 -6.94 -5.78
C TYR A 134 1.49 -6.00 -6.58
N VAL A 135 1.73 -5.84 -7.89
CA VAL A 135 0.89 -5.05 -8.80
C VAL A 135 -0.59 -5.44 -8.75
N PRO A 136 -0.99 -6.73 -8.70
CA PRO A 136 -2.40 -7.10 -8.65
C PRO A 136 -3.15 -6.51 -7.43
N TYR A 137 -2.49 -6.37 -6.28
CA TYR A 137 -3.10 -5.74 -5.11
C TYR A 137 -3.32 -4.24 -5.31
N LEU A 138 -2.39 -3.54 -5.95
CA LEU A 138 -2.57 -2.11 -6.26
C LEU A 138 -3.68 -1.89 -7.28
N LEU A 139 -3.81 -2.77 -8.28
CA LEU A 139 -4.95 -2.72 -9.20
C LEU A 139 -6.28 -2.97 -8.50
N SER A 140 -6.31 -3.86 -7.50
CA SER A 140 -7.52 -4.10 -6.69
C SER A 140 -7.91 -2.87 -5.86
N VAL A 141 -6.92 -2.15 -5.31
CA VAL A 141 -7.15 -0.87 -4.59
C VAL A 141 -7.75 0.19 -5.52
N ILE A 142 -7.17 0.35 -6.72
CA ILE A 142 -7.68 1.31 -7.72
C ILE A 142 -9.11 0.97 -8.15
N ASP A 143 -9.42 -0.30 -8.36
CA ASP A 143 -10.75 -0.75 -8.75
C ASP A 143 -11.80 -0.48 -7.66
N ALA A 144 -11.47 -0.82 -6.41
CA ALA A 144 -12.37 -0.65 -5.27
C ALA A 144 -12.68 0.81 -4.92
N ASP A 145 -11.79 1.75 -5.25
CA ASP A 145 -11.95 3.18 -5.02
C ASP A 145 -13.03 3.83 -5.93
N GLN A 146 -13.42 3.18 -7.03
CA GLN A 146 -14.47 3.64 -7.95
C GLN A 146 -14.25 5.07 -8.50
N GLY A 147 -12.99 5.51 -8.60
CA GLY A 147 -12.62 6.78 -9.19
C GLY A 147 -12.75 7.99 -8.26
N VAL A 148 -12.96 7.77 -6.96
CA VAL A 148 -12.91 8.82 -5.93
C VAL A 148 -11.48 9.38 -5.80
N MET A 149 -10.49 8.53 -6.07
CA MET A 149 -9.06 8.73 -5.90
C MET A 149 -8.74 9.17 -4.47
N ASP A 150 -9.03 8.28 -3.52
CA ASP A 150 -8.64 8.44 -2.13
C ASP A 150 -7.11 8.32 -1.94
N VAL A 151 -6.66 8.35 -0.68
CA VAL A 151 -5.23 8.32 -0.35
C VAL A 151 -4.57 7.03 -0.83
N ASP A 152 -5.22 5.88 -0.63
CA ASP A 152 -4.64 4.57 -0.96
C ASP A 152 -4.61 4.38 -2.48
N ALA A 153 -5.68 4.77 -3.19
CA ALA A 153 -5.73 4.77 -4.64
C ALA A 153 -4.68 5.72 -5.25
N ALA A 154 -4.51 6.93 -4.71
CA ALA A 154 -3.49 7.86 -5.19
C ALA A 154 -2.07 7.30 -5.00
N LEU A 155 -1.80 6.68 -3.85
CA LEU A 155 -0.50 6.04 -3.58
C LEU A 155 -0.25 4.84 -4.52
N ALA A 156 -1.26 4.01 -4.74
CA ALA A 156 -1.21 2.89 -5.68
C ALA A 156 -0.93 3.37 -7.12
N GLN A 157 -1.62 4.42 -7.58
CA GLN A 157 -1.38 5.04 -8.88
C GLN A 157 0.07 5.51 -8.99
N ARG A 158 0.58 6.24 -7.98
CA ARG A 158 1.95 6.77 -7.98
C ARG A 158 2.99 5.65 -8.04
N ALA A 159 2.80 4.56 -7.30
CA ALA A 159 3.69 3.40 -7.35
C ALA A 159 3.69 2.72 -8.73
N LEU A 160 2.51 2.47 -9.31
CA LEU A 160 2.38 1.86 -10.64
C LEU A 160 2.96 2.72 -11.76
N CYS A 161 2.73 4.03 -11.69
CA CYS A 161 3.30 5.00 -12.61
C CYS A 161 4.84 5.05 -12.50
N HIS A 162 5.36 5.01 -11.27
CA HIS A 162 6.81 4.93 -11.04
C HIS A 162 7.40 3.64 -11.63
N LEU A 163 6.84 2.47 -11.32
CA LEU A 163 7.31 1.18 -11.81
C LEU A 163 7.36 1.13 -13.34
N THR A 164 6.37 1.71 -14.00
CA THR A 164 6.24 1.65 -15.46
C THR A 164 6.85 2.84 -16.20
N GLY A 165 7.27 3.89 -15.50
CA GLY A 165 7.71 5.16 -16.10
C GLY A 165 6.60 5.90 -16.86
N THR A 166 5.36 5.80 -16.37
CA THR A 166 4.17 6.50 -16.91
C THR A 166 3.90 7.76 -16.07
N HIS A 167 3.30 8.81 -16.64
CA HIS A 167 2.97 10.01 -15.88
C HIS A 167 1.57 9.88 -15.24
N PRO A 168 1.38 10.15 -13.94
CA PRO A 168 0.10 9.93 -13.25
C PRO A 168 -1.02 10.89 -13.68
N GLU A 169 -0.68 12.01 -14.33
CA GLU A 169 -1.67 12.96 -14.88
C GLU A 169 -2.10 12.62 -16.32
N ASP A 170 -1.55 11.58 -16.93
CA ASP A 170 -1.98 11.14 -18.26
C ASP A 170 -3.44 10.66 -18.19
N ALA A 171 -4.28 11.13 -19.12
CA ALA A 171 -5.72 10.82 -19.11
C ALA A 171 -6.01 9.30 -19.20
N ASP A 172 -5.09 8.56 -19.82
CA ASP A 172 -5.12 7.11 -20.01
C ASP A 172 -4.00 6.39 -19.22
N TRP A 173 -3.52 7.00 -18.12
CA TRP A 173 -2.40 6.47 -17.33
C TRP A 173 -2.57 4.98 -16.99
N LEU A 174 -3.78 4.54 -16.62
CA LEU A 174 -4.04 3.16 -16.21
C LEU A 174 -3.89 2.19 -17.38
N ALA A 175 -4.41 2.56 -18.56
CA ALA A 175 -4.26 1.75 -19.76
C ALA A 175 -2.78 1.68 -20.20
N SER A 176 -2.05 2.80 -20.08
CA SER A 176 -0.61 2.86 -20.34
C SER A 176 0.20 1.99 -19.38
N VAL A 177 -0.10 2.04 -18.08
CA VAL A 177 0.48 1.17 -17.04
C VAL A 177 0.22 -0.30 -17.39
N GLN A 178 -1.04 -0.67 -17.63
CA GLN A 178 -1.42 -2.05 -17.95
C GLN A 178 -0.74 -2.56 -19.22
N THR A 179 -0.55 -1.71 -20.22
CA THR A 179 0.16 -2.07 -21.46
C THR A 179 1.64 -2.36 -21.20
N ARG A 180 2.30 -1.64 -20.28
CA ARG A 180 3.72 -1.82 -19.96
C ARG A 180 4.00 -2.97 -19.00
N LEU A 181 2.97 -3.48 -18.32
CA LEU A 181 3.05 -4.63 -17.42
C LEU A 181 2.88 -5.99 -18.13
N ASN A 182 2.39 -5.98 -19.38
CA ASN A 182 2.23 -7.14 -20.25
C ASN A 182 3.46 -7.33 -21.17
#